data_AF-A0A7H8K2D8-F1
#
_entry.id   AF-A0A7H8K2D8-F1
#
_cell.length_a   1.000
_cell.length_b   1.000
_cell.length_c   1.000
_cell.angle_alpha   90.00
_cell.angle_beta   90.00
_cell.angle_gamma   90.00
#
_symmetry.space_group_name_H-M   'P 1'
#
loop_
_entity.id
_entity.type
_entity.pdbx_description
1 polymer ?
#
loop_
_entity_poly.entity_id
_entity_poly.type
_entity_poly.pdbx_seq_one_letter_code
_entity_poly.pdbx_strand_id
1 'polypeptide(L)'
;MAVAAAAGRHADGPAVTVSVNRMAFLAPVRAGNLLTVHAQVERAGRTSMDVGVHVTAERWNSSGPAAGVATAQLTFVAIDAESRPRPVPALSTGEAGRADVGTTERA
;
A
#
# COMPACT_ATOMS: atom_id res chain seq x y z
N MET A 1 3.50 -5.14 -7.93
CA MET A 1 2.42 -6.05 -7.48
C MET A 1 1.99 -5.87 -6.03
N ALA A 2 2.82 -5.34 -5.11
CA ALA A 2 2.52 -5.26 -3.67
C ALA A 2 1.10 -4.73 -3.33
N VAL A 3 0.70 -3.62 -3.94
CA VAL A 3 -0.61 -2.98 -3.70
C VAL A 3 -1.78 -3.88 -4.14
N ALA A 4 -1.75 -4.35 -5.38
CA ALA A 4 -2.77 -5.25 -5.91
C ALA A 4 -2.81 -6.60 -5.16
N ALA A 5 -1.66 -7.09 -4.71
CA ALA A 5 -1.58 -8.30 -3.90
C ALA A 5 -2.22 -8.11 -2.51
N ALA A 6 -2.03 -6.95 -1.86
CA ALA A 6 -2.69 -6.64 -0.59
C ALA A 6 -4.22 -6.60 -0.76
N ALA A 7 -4.70 -5.90 -1.79
CA ALA A 7 -6.13 -5.85 -2.11
C ALA A 7 -6.70 -7.25 -2.44
N GLY A 8 -6.01 -8.02 -3.29
CA GLY A 8 -6.48 -9.34 -3.70
C GLY A 8 -6.46 -10.37 -2.57
N ARG A 9 -5.49 -10.29 -1.65
CA ARG A 9 -5.46 -11.13 -0.44
C ARG A 9 -6.63 -10.80 0.49
N HIS A 10 -6.87 -9.52 0.77
CA HIS A 10 -8.01 -9.11 1.60
C HIS A 10 -9.35 -9.49 0.95
N ALA A 11 -9.46 -9.34 -0.36
CA ALA A 11 -10.65 -9.69 -1.10
C ALA A 11 -10.83 -11.20 -1.32
N ASP A 12 -9.84 -12.04 -1.02
CA ASP A 12 -9.83 -13.47 -1.40
C ASP A 12 -10.13 -13.67 -2.90
N GLY A 13 -9.39 -12.96 -3.76
CA GLY A 13 -9.51 -13.09 -5.22
C GLY A 13 -9.20 -11.81 -6.00
N PRO A 14 -9.60 -11.73 -7.27
CA PRO A 14 -9.29 -10.58 -8.12
C PRO A 14 -9.85 -9.27 -7.58
N ALA A 15 -9.02 -8.23 -7.62
CA ALA A 15 -9.38 -6.85 -7.31
C ALA A 15 -8.73 -5.91 -8.32
N VAL A 16 -9.50 -4.95 -8.83
CA VAL A 16 -9.08 -4.00 -9.86
C VAL A 16 -8.93 -2.61 -9.28
N THR A 17 -7.94 -1.86 -9.76
CA THR A 17 -7.75 -0.46 -9.38
C THR A 17 -8.82 0.39 -10.04
N VAL A 18 -9.54 1.17 -9.24
CA VAL A 18 -10.57 2.11 -9.75
C VAL A 18 -10.17 3.57 -9.57
N SER A 19 -9.25 3.86 -8.64
CA SER A 19 -8.75 5.22 -8.43
C SER A 19 -7.35 5.23 -7.81
N VAL A 20 -6.56 6.25 -8.16
CA VAL A 20 -5.36 6.67 -7.44
C VAL A 20 -5.67 8.02 -6.83
N ASN A 21 -5.93 8.05 -5.52
CA ASN A 21 -6.46 9.24 -4.84
C ASN A 21 -5.35 10.25 -4.55
N ARG A 22 -4.19 9.76 -4.09
CA ARG A 22 -3.03 10.58 -3.74
C ARG A 22 -1.76 9.81 -4.04
N MET A 23 -0.77 10.51 -4.57
CA MET A 23 0.61 10.01 -4.66
C MET A 23 1.56 11.18 -4.37
N ALA A 24 2.57 10.94 -3.54
CA ALA A 24 3.59 11.92 -3.22
C ALA A 24 4.97 11.28 -3.36
N PHE A 25 5.88 11.98 -4.03
CA PHE A 25 7.30 11.63 -4.09
C PHE A 25 8.04 12.54 -3.10
N LEU A 26 8.53 11.94 -2.02
CA LEU A 26 9.13 12.65 -0.89
C LEU A 26 10.62 12.92 -1.11
N ALA A 27 11.30 12.02 -1.79
CA ALA A 27 12.73 12.11 -2.07
C ALA A 27 13.09 11.37 -3.37
N PRO A 28 14.18 11.77 -4.07
CA PRO A 28 14.59 11.13 -5.31
C PRO A 28 15.13 9.71 -5.07
N VAL A 29 14.66 8.75 -5.87
CA VAL A 29 15.23 7.40 -5.94
C VAL A 29 16.38 7.40 -6.95
N ARG A 30 17.52 6.82 -6.56
CA ARG A 30 18.74 6.75 -7.38
C ARG A 30 19.04 5.32 -7.82
N ALA A 31 19.79 5.17 -8.90
CA ALA A 31 20.30 3.87 -9.33
C ALA A 31 21.13 3.21 -8.21
N GLY A 32 20.87 1.93 -7.96
CA GLY A 32 21.44 1.19 -6.83
C GLY A 32 20.69 1.36 -5.50
N ASN A 33 19.51 1.97 -5.49
CA ASN A 33 18.61 1.85 -4.35
C ASN A 33 17.87 0.51 -4.36
N LEU A 34 17.79 -0.11 -3.18
CA LEU A 34 16.85 -1.18 -2.88
C LEU A 34 15.57 -0.53 -2.36
N LEU A 35 14.43 -0.86 -2.97
CA LEU A 35 13.12 -0.33 -2.58
C LEU A 35 12.32 -1.37 -1.81
N THR A 36 11.74 -0.95 -0.69
CA THR A 36 10.74 -1.74 0.04
C THR A 36 9.40 -1.05 -0.07
N VAL A 37 8.40 -1.77 -0.56
CA VAL A 37 7.03 -1.26 -0.75
C VAL A 37 6.11 -1.96 0.23
N HIS A 38 5.65 -1.22 1.25
CA HIS A 38 4.64 -1.68 2.18
C HIS A 38 3.27 -1.24 1.67
N ALA A 39 2.34 -2.19 1.55
CA ALA A 39 0.96 -1.92 1.16
C ALA A 39 -0.01 -2.63 2.11
N GLN A 40 -1.05 -1.93 2.54
CA GLN A 40 -2.04 -2.42 3.50
C GLN A 40 -3.43 -1.90 3.17
N VAL A 41 -4.47 -2.69 3.42
CA VAL A 41 -5.86 -2.23 3.29
C VAL A 41 -6.20 -1.39 4.52
N GLU A 42 -6.45 -0.10 4.33
CA GLU A 42 -6.75 0.85 5.41
C GLU A 42 -8.26 0.95 5.68
N ARG A 43 -9.07 0.73 4.65
CA ARG A 43 -10.54 0.76 4.76
C ARG A 43 -11.16 -0.27 3.82
N ALA A 44 -12.17 -1.01 4.30
CA ALA A 44 -13.01 -1.87 3.47
C ALA A 44 -14.46 -1.37 3.48
N GLY A 45 -15.01 -1.10 2.30
CA GLY A 45 -16.44 -0.84 2.08
C GLY A 45 -17.20 -2.12 1.76
N ARG A 46 -18.32 -2.03 1.03
CA ARG A 46 -19.08 -3.21 0.62
C ARG A 46 -18.31 -4.07 -0.39
N THR A 47 -17.82 -3.46 -1.47
CA THR A 47 -17.06 -4.12 -2.55
C THR A 47 -15.71 -3.46 -2.81
N SER A 48 -15.46 -2.32 -2.15
CA SER A 48 -14.29 -1.48 -2.36
C SER A 48 -13.31 -1.54 -1.19
N MET A 49 -12.04 -1.26 -1.46
CA MET A 49 -10.95 -1.24 -0.49
C MET A 49 -10.06 -0.03 -0.77
N ASP A 50 -9.73 0.75 0.26
CA ASP A 50 -8.64 1.73 0.17
C ASP A 50 -7.34 1.07 0.65
N VAL A 51 -6.29 1.22 -0.15
CA VAL A 51 -4.97 0.64 0.10
C VAL A 51 -3.96 1.77 0.27
N GLY A 52 -3.37 1.86 1.45
CA GLY A 52 -2.26 2.76 1.76
C GLY A 52 -0.93 2.13 1.36
N VAL A 53 -0.02 2.97 0.87
CA VAL A 53 1.31 2.56 0.40
C VAL A 53 2.38 3.46 0.99
N HIS A 54 3.42 2.84 1.56
CA HIS A 54 4.64 3.50 1.98
C HIS A 54 5.84 2.84 1.30
N VAL A 55 6.68 3.65 0.67
CA VAL A 55 7.88 3.18 -0.04
C VAL A 55 9.11 3.73 0.66
N THR A 56 10.01 2.83 1.07
CA THR A 56 11.34 3.18 1.57
C THR A 56 12.42 2.81 0.57
N ALA A 57 13.55 3.49 0.65
CA ALA A 57 14.73 3.23 -0.16
C ALA A 57 15.99 3.19 0.71
N GLU A 58 16.86 2.22 0.46
CA GLU A 58 18.20 2.14 1.05
C GLU A 58 19.23 1.82 -0.02
N ARG A 59 20.53 1.88 0.32
CA ARG A 59 21.62 1.48 -0.59
C ARG A 59 21.89 0.00 -0.39
N TRP A 60 21.83 -0.80 -1.46
CA TRP A 60 21.99 -2.26 -1.36
C TRP A 60 23.35 -2.71 -0.79
N ASN A 61 24.37 -1.86 -0.94
CA ASN A 61 25.76 -2.14 -0.55
C ASN A 61 26.23 -1.32 0.66
N SER A 62 25.33 -0.68 1.40
CA SER A 62 25.69 0.14 2.55
C SER A 62 24.67 -0.03 3.66
N SER A 63 25.15 -0.20 4.89
CA SER A 63 24.32 -0.21 6.08
C SER A 63 23.97 1.23 6.45
N GLY A 64 22.85 1.73 5.93
CA GLY A 64 22.24 3.00 6.32
C GLY A 64 20.74 2.80 6.52
N PRO A 65 20.06 3.66 7.28
CA PRO A 65 18.62 3.53 7.49
C PRO A 65 17.87 3.70 6.17
N ALA A 66 16.80 2.92 5.99
CA ALA A 66 15.91 3.09 4.87
C ALA A 66 15.13 4.42 5.01
N ALA A 67 15.13 5.23 3.96
CA ALA A 67 14.45 6.53 3.93
C ALA A 67 13.13 6.44 3.18
N GLY A 68 12.07 7.08 3.68
CA GLY A 68 10.80 7.20 2.97
C GLY A 68 10.97 8.01 1.68
N VAL A 69 10.55 7.44 0.54
CA VAL A 69 10.70 8.08 -0.79
C VAL A 69 9.39 8.34 -1.49
N ALA A 70 8.33 7.58 -1.18
CA ALA A 70 7.01 7.82 -1.74
C ALA A 70 5.89 7.31 -0.84
N THR A 71 4.73 7.94 -0.96
CA THR A 71 3.46 7.46 -0.39
C THR A 71 2.37 7.47 -1.45
N ALA A 72 1.41 6.56 -1.34
CA ALA A 72 0.24 6.54 -2.20
C ALA A 72 -1.00 6.01 -1.50
N GLN A 73 -2.17 6.42 -1.99
CA GLN A 73 -3.48 5.91 -1.60
C GLN A 73 -4.24 5.52 -2.85
N LEU A 74 -4.69 4.27 -2.92
CA LEU A 74 -5.37 3.70 -4.07
C LEU A 74 -6.69 3.08 -3.63
N THR A 75 -7.72 3.19 -4.46
CA THR A 75 -8.99 2.47 -4.24
C THR A 75 -9.09 1.32 -5.21
N PHE A 76 -9.43 0.15 -4.69
CA PHE A 76 -9.67 -1.10 -5.41
C PHE A 76 -11.13 -1.53 -5.28
N VAL A 77 -11.61 -2.30 -6.25
CA VAL A 77 -12.90 -3.01 -6.19
C VAL A 77 -12.67 -4.49 -6.46
N ALA A 78 -13.19 -5.35 -5.59
CA ALA A 78 -13.18 -6.79 -5.80
C ALA A 78 -14.20 -7.18 -6.88
N ILE A 79 -13.82 -8.08 -7.79
CA ILE A 79 -14.66 -8.53 -8.89
C ILE A 79 -14.77 -10.05 -8.97
N ASP A 80 -15.89 -10.54 -9.52
CA ASP A 80 -16.10 -11.95 -9.88
C ASP A 80 -15.54 -12.29 -11.28
N ALA A 81 -15.81 -13.51 -11.77
CA ALA A 81 -15.33 -13.98 -13.06
C ALA A 81 -15.95 -13.21 -14.25
N GLU A 82 -17.14 -12.65 -14.07
CA GLU A 82 -17.85 -11.83 -15.04
C GLU A 82 -17.56 -10.33 -14.88
N SER A 83 -16.54 -9.97 -14.10
CA SER A 83 -16.11 -8.60 -13.83
C SER A 83 -17.16 -7.74 -13.09
N ARG A 84 -18.08 -8.35 -12.34
CA ARG A 84 -19.05 -7.62 -11.51
C ARG A 84 -18.52 -7.41 -10.09
N PRO A 85 -18.84 -6.28 -9.42
CA PRO A 85 -18.41 -6.02 -8.05
C PRO A 85 -18.95 -7.08 -7.08
N ARG A 86 -18.07 -7.62 -6.25
CA ARG A 86 -18.43 -8.62 -5.21
C ARG A 86 -18.10 -8.11 -3.81
N PRO A 87 -18.81 -8.58 -2.76
CA PRO A 87 -18.52 -8.19 -1.39
C PRO A 87 -17.09 -8.55 -0.94
N VAL A 88 -16.51 -7.73 -0.08
CA VAL A 88 -15.21 -8.00 0.58
C VAL A 88 -15.41 -8.16 2.10
N PRO A 89 -14.52 -8.91 2.79
CA PRO A 89 -14.54 -8.96 4.25
C PRO A 89 -14.41 -7.57 4.88
N ALA A 90 -15.10 -7.34 6.00
CA ALA A 90 -14.87 -6.15 6.80
C ALA A 90 -13.47 -6.21 7.43
N LEU A 91 -12.79 -5.06 7.54
CA LEU A 91 -11.54 -5.00 8.28
C LEU A 91 -11.82 -5.20 9.78
N SER A 92 -11.10 -6.11 10.41
CA SER A 92 -11.11 -6.24 11.86
C SER A 92 -10.39 -5.06 12.50
N THR A 93 -11.08 -4.32 13.37
CA THR A 93 -10.50 -3.31 14.26
C THR A 93 -9.66 -3.97 15.37
N GLY A 94 -8.68 -4.80 14.98
CA GLY A 94 -7.70 -5.41 15.89
C GLY A 94 -6.27 -5.01 15.52
N GLU A 95 -6.07 -4.46 14.32
CA GLU A 95 -4.76 -4.11 13.76
C GLU A 95 -4.77 -2.69 13.19
N ALA A 96 -5.59 -1.80 13.78
CA ALA A 96 -5.58 -0.38 13.46
C ALA A 96 -4.23 0.23 13.88
N GLY A 97 -3.30 0.28 12.94
CA GLY A 97 -2.23 1.27 12.90
C GLY A 97 -1.18 1.16 14.00
N ARG A 98 -0.41 0.07 14.04
CA ARG A 98 1.04 0.25 14.32
C ARG A 98 1.69 0.72 13.02
N ALA A 99 1.33 1.95 12.64
CA ALA A 99 2.08 2.66 11.63
C ALA A 99 3.47 2.86 12.23
N ASP A 100 4.45 2.12 11.72
CA ASP A 100 5.85 2.45 11.86
C ASP A 100 6.13 3.69 11.00
N VAL A 101 5.43 4.79 11.32
CA VAL A 101 5.87 6.14 10.99
C VAL A 101 7.02 6.39 11.95
N GLY A 102 8.15 5.78 11.61
CA GLY A 102 9.41 6.02 12.26
C GLY A 102 9.62 7.52 12.31
N THR A 103 9.68 8.01 13.54
CA THR A 103 10.29 9.28 13.94
C THR A 103 11.53 9.57 13.09
N THR A 104 11.36 10.31 11.99
CA THR A 104 12.48 10.97 11.29
C THR A 104 12.01 12.35 10.81
N GLU A 105 11.36 13.09 11.70
CA GLU A 105 11.28 14.54 11.65
C GLU A 105 11.90 15.03 12.96
N ARG A 106 13.24 15.00 13.06
CA ARG A 106 14.12 15.81 13.93
C ARG A 106 15.59 15.54 13.57
N ALA A 107 16.10 16.29 12.62
CA ALA A 107 17.49 16.76 12.54
C ALA A 107 17.55 17.93 11.56
#